data_AF-A0A1F8HUA5-F1
#
_entry.id   AF-A0A1F8HUA5-F1
#
_cell.length_a   1.000
_cell.length_b   1.000
_cell.length_c   1.000
_cell.angle_alpha   90.00
_cell.angle_beta   90.00
_cell.angle_gamma   90.00
#
_symmetry.space_group_name_H-M   'P 1'
#
loop_
_entity.id
_entity.type
_entity.pdbx_description
1 polymer ?
#
loop_
_entity_poly.entity_id
_entity_poly.type
_entity_poly.pdbx_seq_one_letter_code
_entity_poly.pdbx_strand_id
1 'polypeptide(L)'
;MVLNLPAINMEKFPKNMEQPDKNPEAAKKEAYDYDYECLALMEGVFLDQARKNPDVKLIDLDRAMTEMGYGVGINLGSAEKKILQKATLNYKDARYLMLELREKGGFEKIGQDEKGDIVNGDKLFESLTGVRPGAKVEVQFLPFAVYLRCEKSDDFGLLYGTLSLRKDFSWESKLDQIKKIQKILSGYATHFQYSSPDTKVPLILVNLEIYKNRSKDEFKNKIDSTIVHEEQHIINNFFTDALFFDKDSADRGLRAVVDKKLKKEELNEKFGLEDAREDLADYAEKLKKFFLLNAQNEIIAYLKDGCALPKIADLLKQKDGFYNYFGQKRDKLAKNFKSNFGNQAEEFLLFVEKEFYNGYGKEIDSAIGWCEKLMAKYSVQEIAGRLNVVPVWKWGEAAEKMLSAR
;
A
#
# COMPACT_ATOMS: atom_id res chain seq x y z
N MET A 1 8.47 -44.19 7.85
CA MET A 1 9.08 -44.05 6.50
C MET A 1 9.73 -42.68 6.46
N VAL A 2 11.06 -42.61 6.59
CA VAL A 2 11.80 -41.34 6.61
C VAL A 2 12.12 -40.98 5.16
N LEU A 3 11.52 -39.92 4.63
CA LEU A 3 11.84 -39.41 3.30
C LEU A 3 13.09 -38.53 3.42
N ASN A 4 14.24 -39.07 3.03
CA ASN A 4 15.45 -38.29 2.74
C ASN A 4 15.20 -37.48 1.46
N LEU A 5 14.90 -36.20 1.60
CA LEU A 5 14.96 -35.26 0.49
C LEU A 5 16.43 -34.89 0.22
N PRO A 6 16.89 -34.90 -1.04
CA PRO A 6 18.26 -34.54 -1.37
C PRO A 6 18.50 -33.05 -1.08
N ALA A 7 19.66 -32.75 -0.50
CA ALA A 7 20.11 -31.38 -0.28
C ALA A 7 20.14 -30.63 -1.62
N ILE A 8 19.34 -29.57 -1.72
CA ILE A 8 19.34 -28.67 -2.87
C ILE A 8 20.67 -27.91 -2.84
N ASN A 9 21.54 -28.20 -3.81
CA ASN A 9 22.81 -27.49 -3.97
C ASN A 9 22.54 -26.06 -4.46
N MET A 10 22.56 -25.12 -3.52
CA MET A 10 22.34 -23.68 -3.72
C MET A 10 23.42 -23.01 -4.60
N GLU A 11 24.51 -23.70 -4.97
CA GLU A 11 25.59 -23.13 -5.79
C GLU A 11 25.29 -23.10 -7.30
N LYS A 12 24.17 -23.65 -7.76
CA LYS A 12 23.76 -23.61 -9.18
C LYS A 12 22.81 -22.48 -9.56
N PHE A 13 22.45 -21.58 -8.63
CA PHE A 13 21.80 -20.32 -9.03
C PHE A 13 22.85 -19.39 -9.65
N PRO A 14 22.59 -18.78 -10.82
CA PRO A 14 23.53 -17.87 -11.45
C PRO A 14 23.80 -16.69 -10.51
N LYS A 15 24.95 -16.74 -9.84
CA LYS A 15 25.58 -15.58 -9.21
C LYS A 15 26.06 -14.70 -10.36
N ASN A 16 25.48 -13.51 -10.48
CA ASN A 16 25.67 -12.49 -11.52
C ASN A 16 24.53 -12.46 -12.54
N MET A 17 23.38 -11.89 -12.13
CA MET A 17 22.73 -10.95 -13.04
C MET A 17 23.62 -9.72 -13.08
N GLU A 18 24.29 -9.51 -14.22
CA GLU A 18 25.00 -8.28 -14.51
C GLU A 18 24.11 -7.09 -14.15
N GLN A 19 24.63 -6.18 -13.32
CA GLN A 19 23.96 -4.92 -13.07
C GLN A 19 23.80 -4.20 -14.41
N PRO A 20 22.58 -3.82 -14.82
CA PRO A 20 22.42 -3.06 -16.05
C PRO A 20 23.20 -1.76 -15.94
N ASP A 21 23.88 -1.43 -17.03
CA ASP A 21 24.78 -0.29 -17.18
C ASP A 21 24.24 0.98 -16.51
N LYS A 22 25.13 1.63 -15.74
CA LYS A 22 24.89 2.86 -14.97
C LYS A 22 24.77 4.09 -15.88
N ASN A 23 23.80 4.10 -16.79
CA ASN A 23 23.38 5.31 -17.47
C ASN A 23 21.96 5.72 -17.02
N PRO A 24 21.82 6.47 -15.91
CA PRO A 24 20.52 6.88 -15.35
C PRO A 24 19.72 7.83 -16.26
N GLU A 25 20.27 8.32 -17.37
CA GLU A 25 19.53 9.09 -18.38
C GLU A 25 18.84 8.21 -19.43
N ALA A 26 19.35 7.01 -19.71
CA ALA A 26 18.70 6.06 -20.61
C ALA A 26 17.46 5.41 -19.94
N ALA A 27 17.53 5.15 -18.64
CA ALA A 27 16.39 4.69 -17.84
C ALA A 27 15.28 5.75 -17.66
N LYS A 28 15.56 7.03 -17.97
CA LYS A 28 14.61 8.16 -17.81
C LYS A 28 13.70 8.40 -19.01
N LYS A 29 13.88 7.68 -20.14
CA LYS A 29 13.12 7.91 -21.38
C LYS A 29 12.27 6.75 -21.87
N GLU A 30 12.26 5.61 -21.19
CA GLU A 30 11.16 4.65 -21.34
C GLU A 30 10.00 5.13 -20.47
N ALA A 31 9.20 6.04 -21.02
CA ALA A 31 7.80 6.09 -20.62
C ALA A 31 7.24 4.72 -20.98
N TYR A 32 7.28 3.77 -20.03
CA TYR A 32 6.59 2.51 -20.20
C TYR A 32 5.11 2.86 -20.37
N ASP A 33 4.65 2.89 -21.63
CA ASP A 33 3.24 2.78 -21.97
C ASP A 33 2.85 1.36 -21.62
N TYR A 34 2.63 1.14 -20.33
CA TYR A 34 2.11 -0.11 -19.84
C TYR A 34 0.74 -0.35 -20.46
N ASP A 35 0.51 -1.57 -20.90
CA ASP A 35 -0.85 -2.00 -21.16
C ASP A 35 -1.54 -2.25 -19.81
N TYR A 36 -2.18 -1.20 -19.30
CA TYR A 36 -2.86 -1.26 -18.02
C TYR A 36 -4.07 -2.22 -18.02
N GLU A 37 -4.68 -2.47 -19.18
CA GLU A 37 -5.75 -3.47 -19.29
C GLU A 37 -5.18 -4.88 -19.15
N CYS A 38 -4.04 -5.13 -19.78
CA CYS A 38 -3.28 -6.35 -19.57
C CYS A 38 -2.90 -6.53 -18.09
N LEU A 39 -2.30 -5.52 -17.45
CA LEU A 39 -1.93 -5.58 -16.03
C LEU A 39 -3.12 -5.85 -15.10
N ALA A 40 -4.28 -5.27 -15.41
CA ALA A 40 -5.51 -5.48 -14.65
C ALA A 40 -6.02 -6.92 -14.72
N LEU A 41 -6.04 -7.49 -15.94
CA LEU A 41 -6.43 -8.89 -16.16
C LEU A 41 -5.44 -9.84 -15.47
N MET A 42 -4.16 -9.51 -15.55
CA MET A 42 -3.09 -10.23 -14.88
C MET A 42 -3.28 -10.24 -13.35
N GLU A 43 -3.52 -9.07 -12.74
CA GLU A 43 -3.81 -8.99 -11.31
C GLU A 43 -5.03 -9.85 -10.95
N GLY A 44 -6.11 -9.78 -11.74
CA GLY A 44 -7.31 -10.58 -11.52
C GLY A 44 -7.03 -12.08 -11.47
N VAL A 45 -6.33 -12.63 -12.47
CA VAL A 45 -5.97 -14.06 -12.51
C VAL A 45 -5.06 -14.41 -11.34
N PHE A 46 -4.08 -13.57 -11.03
CA PHE A 46 -3.19 -13.78 -9.89
C PHE A 46 -3.97 -13.91 -8.58
N LEU A 47 -4.87 -12.98 -8.30
CA LEU A 47 -5.68 -12.97 -7.08
C LEU A 47 -6.60 -14.17 -6.98
N ASP A 48 -7.24 -14.55 -8.09
CA ASP A 48 -8.12 -15.72 -8.14
C ASP A 48 -7.37 -17.02 -7.83
N GLN A 49 -6.17 -17.19 -8.38
CA GLN A 49 -5.35 -18.37 -8.12
C GLN A 49 -4.86 -18.39 -6.67
N ALA A 50 -4.37 -17.25 -6.16
CA ALA A 50 -3.91 -17.12 -4.77
C ALA A 50 -5.03 -17.37 -3.75
N ARG A 51 -6.28 -16.95 -4.05
CA ARG A 51 -7.43 -17.23 -3.17
C ARG A 51 -7.89 -18.69 -3.22
N LYS A 52 -7.92 -19.30 -4.41
CA LYS A 52 -8.30 -20.72 -4.57
C LYS A 52 -7.29 -21.66 -3.96
N ASN A 53 -6.00 -21.35 -4.11
CA ASN A 53 -4.89 -22.11 -3.56
C ASN A 53 -3.79 -21.15 -3.07
N PRO A 54 -3.80 -20.76 -1.78
CA PRO A 54 -2.77 -19.89 -1.20
C PRO A 54 -1.34 -20.44 -1.29
N ASP A 55 -1.20 -21.75 -1.50
CA ASP A 55 0.09 -22.45 -1.61
C ASP A 55 0.44 -22.77 -3.07
N VAL A 56 -0.14 -22.03 -4.04
CA VAL A 56 0.10 -22.20 -5.47
C VAL A 56 1.59 -22.13 -5.83
N LYS A 57 2.05 -23.06 -6.69
CA LYS A 57 3.44 -23.08 -7.15
C LYS A 57 3.68 -21.96 -8.16
N LEU A 58 4.93 -21.47 -8.24
CA LEU A 58 5.29 -20.36 -9.15
C LEU A 58 4.97 -20.74 -10.58
N ILE A 59 5.36 -21.97 -10.93
CA ILE A 59 5.16 -22.50 -12.27
C ILE A 59 3.69 -22.63 -12.64
N ASP A 60 2.81 -22.93 -11.68
CA ASP A 60 1.37 -23.04 -11.95
C ASP A 60 0.74 -21.66 -12.13
N LEU A 61 1.18 -20.67 -11.35
CA LEU A 61 0.77 -19.28 -11.48
C LEU A 61 1.31 -18.67 -12.78
N ASP A 62 2.60 -18.85 -13.09
CA ASP A 62 3.24 -18.40 -14.32
C ASP A 62 2.61 -19.03 -15.57
N ARG A 63 2.25 -20.33 -15.51
CA ARG A 63 1.50 -21.01 -16.56
C ARG A 63 0.12 -20.40 -16.75
N ALA A 64 -0.66 -20.20 -15.68
CA ALA A 64 -2.00 -19.61 -15.78
C ALA A 64 -1.97 -18.21 -16.43
N MET A 65 -0.94 -17.43 -16.11
CA MET A 65 -0.73 -16.09 -16.66
C MET A 65 -0.27 -16.11 -18.11
N THR A 66 0.57 -17.08 -18.47
CA THR A 66 1.02 -17.33 -19.85
C THR A 66 -0.15 -17.79 -20.73
N GLU A 67 -0.95 -18.73 -20.24
CA GLU A 67 -2.15 -19.25 -20.91
C GLU A 67 -3.19 -18.15 -21.13
N MET A 68 -3.34 -17.19 -20.19
CA MET A 68 -4.18 -16.01 -20.38
C MET A 68 -3.68 -15.15 -21.56
N GLY A 69 -2.36 -14.93 -21.67
CA GLY A 69 -1.79 -14.20 -22.80
C GLY A 69 -2.15 -14.84 -24.15
N TYR A 70 -2.12 -16.17 -24.24
CA TYR A 70 -2.52 -16.90 -25.44
C TYR A 70 -4.03 -16.94 -25.67
N GLY A 71 -4.83 -17.14 -24.62
CA GLY A 71 -6.28 -17.31 -24.70
C GLY A 71 -7.07 -16.02 -24.93
N VAL A 72 -6.52 -14.87 -24.53
CA VAL A 72 -7.15 -13.55 -24.69
C VAL A 72 -6.51 -12.74 -25.83
N GLY A 73 -5.51 -13.31 -26.52
CA GLY A 73 -4.78 -12.61 -27.59
C GLY A 73 -3.91 -11.45 -27.10
N ILE A 74 -3.58 -11.43 -25.80
CA ILE A 74 -2.80 -10.37 -25.17
C ILE A 74 -1.33 -10.75 -25.22
N ASN A 75 -0.55 -10.01 -26.01
CA ASN A 75 0.90 -10.19 -26.04
C ASN A 75 1.52 -9.50 -24.82
N LEU A 76 1.82 -10.28 -23.79
CA LEU A 76 2.48 -9.81 -22.57
C LEU A 76 3.82 -9.15 -22.90
N GLY A 77 3.86 -7.82 -22.82
CA GLY A 77 5.07 -7.03 -22.97
C GLY A 77 6.13 -7.39 -21.92
N SER A 78 7.38 -7.03 -22.20
CA SER A 78 8.51 -7.35 -21.31
C SER A 78 8.41 -6.63 -19.96
N ALA A 79 7.72 -5.49 -19.91
CA ALA A 79 7.56 -4.67 -18.72
C ALA A 79 6.50 -5.26 -17.77
N GLU A 80 5.33 -5.62 -18.30
CA GLU A 80 4.21 -6.23 -17.57
C GLU A 80 4.64 -7.57 -16.95
N LYS A 81 5.42 -8.37 -17.70
CA LYS A 81 6.02 -9.61 -17.19
C LYS A 81 6.91 -9.38 -15.96
N LYS A 82 7.75 -8.34 -15.98
CA LYS A 82 8.64 -8.02 -14.84
C LYS A 82 7.84 -7.63 -13.59
N ILE A 83 6.79 -6.84 -13.76
CA ILE A 83 5.90 -6.43 -12.67
C ILE A 83 5.25 -7.65 -12.03
N LEU A 84 4.67 -8.53 -12.85
CA LEU A 84 4.06 -9.76 -12.36
C LEU A 84 5.06 -10.67 -11.66
N GLN A 85 6.23 -10.88 -12.24
CA GLN A 85 7.27 -11.71 -11.65
C GLN A 85 7.64 -11.19 -10.26
N LYS A 86 7.82 -9.87 -10.12
CA LYS A 86 8.09 -9.22 -8.83
C LYS A 86 6.92 -9.38 -7.85
N ALA A 87 5.69 -9.10 -8.28
CA ALA A 87 4.49 -9.25 -7.44
C ALA A 87 4.34 -10.69 -6.94
N THR A 88 4.58 -11.65 -7.82
CA THR A 88 4.50 -13.09 -7.51
C THR A 88 5.59 -13.50 -6.53
N LEU A 89 6.83 -13.07 -6.73
CA LEU A 89 7.94 -13.34 -5.80
C LEU A 89 7.65 -12.75 -4.41
N ASN A 90 7.20 -11.50 -4.35
CA ASN A 90 6.83 -10.84 -3.10
C ASN A 90 5.72 -11.60 -2.35
N TYR A 91 4.69 -12.04 -3.06
CA TYR A 91 3.62 -12.86 -2.49
C TYR A 91 4.14 -14.17 -1.92
N LYS A 92 5.04 -14.85 -2.66
CA LYS A 92 5.62 -16.11 -2.22
C LYS A 92 6.50 -15.98 -0.99
N ASP A 93 7.33 -14.94 -0.94
CA ASP A 93 8.15 -14.67 0.23
C ASP A 93 7.26 -14.42 1.44
N ALA A 94 6.20 -13.61 1.29
CA ALA A 94 5.22 -13.39 2.33
C ALA A 94 4.54 -14.70 2.77
N ARG A 95 4.08 -15.52 1.81
CA ARG A 95 3.39 -16.78 2.10
C ARG A 95 4.28 -17.80 2.80
N TYR A 96 5.52 -17.94 2.35
CA TYR A 96 6.51 -18.80 2.98
C TYR A 96 6.72 -18.43 4.45
N LEU A 97 6.89 -17.13 4.73
CA LEU A 97 7.06 -16.63 6.10
C LEU A 97 5.81 -16.86 6.96
N MET A 98 4.61 -16.79 6.37
CA MET A 98 3.36 -17.09 7.08
C MET A 98 3.22 -18.58 7.42
N LEU A 99 3.62 -19.47 6.51
CA LEU A 99 3.65 -20.91 6.77
C LEU A 99 4.67 -21.26 7.86
N GLU A 100 5.87 -20.69 7.76
CA GLU A 100 6.92 -20.85 8.77
C GLU A 100 6.45 -20.38 10.15
N LEU A 101 5.77 -19.23 10.22
CA LEU A 101 5.16 -18.73 11.44
C LEU A 101 4.11 -19.72 11.99
N ARG A 102 3.23 -20.23 11.13
CA ARG A 102 2.19 -21.21 11.49
C ARG A 102 2.79 -22.49 12.06
N GLU A 103 3.82 -23.03 11.42
CA GLU A 103 4.50 -24.26 11.83
C GLU A 103 5.27 -24.09 13.15
N LYS A 104 6.08 -23.03 13.25
CA LYS A 104 6.87 -22.75 14.46
C LYS A 104 6.02 -22.38 15.67
N GLY A 105 4.90 -21.69 15.44
CA GLY A 105 4.01 -21.23 16.52
C GLY A 105 3.26 -22.35 17.22
N GLY A 106 3.08 -23.52 16.58
CA GLY A 106 2.37 -24.65 17.16
C GLY A 106 0.96 -24.28 17.65
N PHE A 107 0.26 -23.45 16.87
CA PHE A 107 -0.97 -22.81 17.31
C PHE A 107 -2.10 -23.80 17.54
N GLU A 108 -2.81 -23.65 18.67
CA GLU A 108 -3.99 -24.45 18.99
C GLU A 108 -5.22 -23.91 18.26
N LYS A 109 -5.96 -24.78 17.56
CA LYS A 109 -7.23 -24.40 16.93
C LYS A 109 -8.29 -24.16 18.00
N ILE A 110 -8.88 -22.97 17.99
CA ILE A 110 -9.91 -22.52 18.94
C ILE A 110 -11.27 -22.27 18.27
N GLY A 111 -11.32 -22.27 16.93
CA GLY A 111 -12.54 -22.04 16.18
C GLY A 111 -12.34 -22.16 14.67
N GLN A 112 -13.39 -21.86 13.93
CA GLN A 112 -13.40 -21.81 12.47
C GLN A 112 -14.53 -20.90 12.00
N ASP A 113 -14.25 -20.07 11.00
CA ASP A 113 -15.27 -19.32 10.25
C ASP A 113 -15.22 -19.69 8.76
N GLU A 114 -15.99 -18.99 7.93
CA GLU A 114 -16.04 -19.24 6.48
C GLU A 114 -14.72 -18.95 5.75
N LYS A 115 -13.80 -18.19 6.38
CA LYS A 115 -12.48 -17.86 5.83
C LYS A 115 -11.41 -18.86 6.28
N GLY A 116 -11.66 -19.62 7.35
CA GLY A 116 -10.82 -20.74 7.75
C GLY A 116 -10.67 -20.89 9.27
N ASP A 117 -9.65 -21.65 9.65
CA ASP A 117 -9.35 -21.95 11.05
C ASP A 117 -8.95 -20.69 11.84
N ILE A 118 -9.47 -20.58 13.05
CA ILE A 118 -9.08 -19.56 14.03
C ILE A 118 -8.26 -20.28 15.10
N VAL A 119 -7.08 -19.75 15.41
CA VAL A 119 -6.12 -20.34 16.35
C VAL A 119 -5.79 -19.39 17.50
N ASN A 120 -5.39 -19.90 18.66
CA ASN A 120 -5.00 -19.08 19.81
C ASN A 120 -3.73 -18.27 19.47
N GLY A 121 -3.80 -16.96 19.62
CA GLY A 121 -2.75 -16.01 19.29
C GLY A 121 -1.92 -15.50 20.46
N ASP A 122 -2.20 -15.93 21.70
CA ASP A 122 -1.67 -15.30 22.91
C ASP A 122 -0.14 -15.37 22.98
N LYS A 123 0.44 -16.52 22.59
CA LYS A 123 1.90 -16.69 22.52
C LYS A 123 2.56 -15.82 21.45
N LEU A 124 1.89 -15.65 20.30
CA LEU A 124 2.38 -14.77 19.24
C LEU A 124 2.34 -13.31 19.72
N PHE A 125 1.25 -12.90 20.35
CA PHE A 125 1.14 -11.58 20.98
C PHE A 125 2.26 -11.33 22.00
N GLU A 126 2.50 -12.27 22.91
CA GLU A 126 3.58 -12.17 23.91
C GLU A 126 4.95 -12.10 23.25
N SER A 127 5.19 -12.85 22.18
CA SER A 127 6.46 -12.78 21.44
C SER A 127 6.67 -11.44 20.72
N LEU A 128 5.59 -10.81 20.24
CA LEU A 128 5.65 -9.53 19.52
C LEU A 128 5.80 -8.34 20.47
N THR A 129 5.10 -8.38 21.59
CA THR A 129 4.99 -7.23 22.51
C THR A 129 5.88 -7.36 23.75
N GLY A 130 6.36 -8.56 24.06
CA GLY A 130 7.07 -8.88 25.31
C GLY A 130 6.15 -9.00 26.53
N VAL A 131 4.82 -8.89 26.35
CA VAL A 131 3.83 -8.88 27.44
C VAL A 131 2.67 -9.81 27.08
N ARG A 132 2.14 -10.54 28.07
CA ARG A 132 0.94 -11.35 27.86
C ARG A 132 -0.28 -10.47 27.57
N PRO A 133 -1.19 -10.90 26.69
CA PRO A 133 -2.38 -10.12 26.43
C PRO A 133 -3.31 -10.11 27.65
N GLY A 134 -4.02 -9.00 27.84
CA GLY A 134 -5.00 -8.83 28.92
C GLY A 134 -6.35 -9.48 28.64
N ALA A 135 -6.59 -9.91 27.40
CA ALA A 135 -7.71 -10.74 26.96
C ALA A 135 -7.26 -11.72 25.87
N LYS A 136 -8.21 -12.49 25.31
CA LYS A 136 -7.91 -13.45 24.25
C LYS A 136 -7.44 -12.73 22.98
N VAL A 137 -6.41 -13.28 22.36
CA VAL A 137 -5.97 -12.93 21.01
C VAL A 137 -6.24 -14.11 20.09
N GLU A 138 -6.88 -13.84 18.97
CA GLU A 138 -7.15 -14.84 17.93
C GLU A 138 -6.27 -14.57 16.72
N VAL A 139 -5.80 -15.64 16.09
CA VAL A 139 -5.02 -15.58 14.86
C VAL A 139 -5.74 -16.33 13.76
N GLN A 140 -5.76 -15.76 12.56
CA GLN A 140 -6.21 -16.45 11.35
C GLN A 140 -5.21 -16.25 10.21
N PHE A 141 -4.81 -17.34 9.58
CA PHE A 141 -3.87 -17.34 8.45
C PHE A 141 -4.66 -17.36 7.14
N LEU A 142 -4.78 -16.20 6.49
CA LEU A 142 -5.49 -16.05 5.21
C LEU A 142 -4.49 -16.02 4.03
N PRO A 143 -4.95 -15.94 2.77
CA PRO A 143 -4.06 -16.07 1.62
C PRO A 143 -2.96 -15.00 1.54
N PHE A 144 -3.26 -13.77 1.96
CA PHE A 144 -2.36 -12.62 1.79
C PHE A 144 -1.79 -12.06 3.11
N ALA A 145 -2.39 -12.39 4.26
CA ALA A 145 -1.97 -11.85 5.56
C ALA A 145 -2.37 -12.73 6.74
N VAL A 146 -1.70 -12.48 7.87
CA VAL A 146 -2.06 -13.03 9.18
C VAL A 146 -2.91 -12.00 9.92
N TYR A 147 -4.09 -12.42 10.36
CA TYR A 147 -5.05 -11.58 11.06
C TYR A 147 -4.88 -11.81 12.55
N LEU A 148 -4.55 -10.76 13.29
CA LEU A 148 -4.43 -10.75 14.75
C LEU A 148 -5.63 -9.99 15.31
N ARG A 149 -6.59 -10.72 15.87
CA ARG A 149 -7.85 -10.17 16.39
C ARG A 149 -7.77 -10.09 17.92
N CYS A 150 -7.84 -8.89 18.46
CA CYS A 150 -7.73 -8.64 19.90
C CYS A 150 -9.12 -8.35 20.50
N GLU A 151 -9.50 -9.06 21.57
CA GLU A 151 -10.77 -8.84 22.27
C GLU A 151 -10.83 -7.53 23.08
N LYS A 152 -9.68 -6.95 23.40
CA LYS A 152 -9.54 -5.67 24.11
C LYS A 152 -8.79 -4.66 23.26
N SER A 153 -9.27 -3.42 23.30
CA SER A 153 -8.66 -2.26 22.66
C SER A 153 -7.26 -1.97 23.22
N ASP A 154 -7.03 -2.30 24.49
CA ASP A 154 -5.72 -2.13 25.12
C ASP A 154 -4.65 -3.01 24.49
N ASP A 155 -4.95 -4.30 24.30
CA ASP A 155 -4.06 -5.27 23.64
C ASP A 155 -3.80 -4.86 22.19
N PHE A 156 -4.87 -4.46 21.48
CA PHE A 156 -4.78 -3.92 20.13
C PHE A 156 -3.84 -2.70 20.06
N GLY A 157 -4.02 -1.72 20.95
CA GLY A 157 -3.21 -0.50 20.99
C GLY A 157 -1.75 -0.76 21.31
N LEU A 158 -1.47 -1.72 22.22
CA LEU A 158 -0.12 -2.15 22.54
C LEU A 158 0.56 -2.80 21.32
N LEU A 159 -0.14 -3.73 20.67
CA LEU A 159 0.39 -4.42 19.49
C LEU A 159 0.63 -3.45 18.34
N TYR A 160 -0.34 -2.57 18.06
CA TYR A 160 -0.20 -1.49 17.08
C TYR A 160 1.00 -0.61 17.39
N GLY A 161 1.10 -0.11 18.63
CA GLY A 161 2.20 0.74 19.05
C GLY A 161 3.56 0.06 18.92
N THR A 162 3.68 -1.21 19.30
CA THR A 162 4.93 -1.97 19.22
C THR A 162 5.38 -2.20 17.77
N LEU A 163 4.44 -2.43 16.86
CA LEU A 163 4.75 -2.55 15.44
C LEU A 163 5.06 -1.16 14.86
N SER A 164 4.12 -0.22 14.90
CA SER A 164 4.25 1.09 14.26
C SER A 164 5.39 1.97 14.77
N LEU A 165 5.70 1.91 16.06
CA LEU A 165 6.68 2.79 16.68
C LEU A 165 8.05 2.10 16.65
N ARG A 166 8.97 2.72 15.89
CA ARG A 166 10.37 2.29 15.78
C ARG A 166 11.01 2.00 17.16
N LYS A 167 12.04 1.14 17.16
CA LYS A 167 12.76 0.67 18.37
C LYS A 167 13.37 1.79 19.24
N ASP A 168 13.43 3.02 18.76
CA ASP A 168 14.11 4.19 19.35
C ASP A 168 13.25 5.04 20.31
N PHE A 169 11.99 4.68 20.57
CA PHE A 169 11.17 5.35 21.60
C PHE A 169 11.38 4.78 23.01
N SER A 170 11.50 5.64 24.02
CA SER A 170 11.50 5.23 25.45
C SER A 170 10.14 4.61 25.83
N TRP A 171 10.11 3.70 26.80
CA TRP A 171 8.89 3.01 27.20
C TRP A 171 7.78 3.95 27.68
N GLU A 172 8.11 5.03 28.41
CA GLU A 172 7.11 6.02 28.81
C GLU A 172 6.51 6.77 27.60
N SER A 173 7.33 7.12 26.61
CA SER A 173 6.86 7.77 25.37
C SER A 173 6.02 6.84 24.50
N LYS A 174 6.32 5.54 24.51
CA LYS A 174 5.50 4.51 23.85
C LYS A 174 4.14 4.39 24.52
N LEU A 175 4.05 4.36 25.85
CA LEU A 175 2.77 4.25 26.55
C LEU A 175 1.86 5.46 26.32
N ASP A 176 2.39 6.67 26.31
CA ASP A 176 1.61 7.88 26.00
C ASP A 176 1.16 7.93 24.54
N GLN A 177 1.99 7.45 23.61
CA GLN A 177 1.58 7.29 22.22
C GLN A 177 0.56 6.17 22.05
N ILE A 178 0.70 5.03 22.72
CA ILE A 178 -0.27 3.94 22.75
C ILE A 178 -1.62 4.48 23.25
N LYS A 179 -1.64 5.29 24.32
CA LYS A 179 -2.89 5.91 24.82
C LYS A 179 -3.51 6.91 23.84
N LYS A 180 -2.69 7.68 23.11
CA LYS A 180 -3.18 8.58 22.04
C LYS A 180 -3.74 7.78 20.87
N ILE A 181 -3.01 6.75 20.44
CA ILE A 181 -3.37 5.81 19.40
C ILE A 181 -4.67 5.09 19.78
N GLN A 182 -4.83 4.60 21.01
CA GLN A 182 -6.07 4.00 21.52
C GLN A 182 -7.28 4.93 21.40
N LYS A 183 -7.12 6.25 21.68
CA LYS A 183 -8.19 7.24 21.52
C LYS A 183 -8.53 7.57 20.06
N ILE A 184 -7.57 7.41 19.16
CA ILE A 184 -7.70 7.70 17.73
C ILE A 184 -8.26 6.49 16.99
N LEU A 185 -7.86 5.28 17.39
CA LEU A 185 -8.11 4.02 16.71
C LEU A 185 -9.32 3.23 17.23
N SER A 186 -10.18 3.85 18.04
CA SER A 186 -11.42 3.27 18.58
C SER A 186 -12.50 2.92 17.52
N GLY A 187 -12.11 2.60 16.28
CA GLY A 187 -13.01 2.13 15.23
C GLY A 187 -12.33 1.35 14.11
N TYR A 188 -11.15 1.77 13.65
CA TYR A 188 -10.50 1.15 12.50
C TYR A 188 -9.02 1.43 12.61
N ALA A 189 -8.25 0.42 12.96
CA ALA A 189 -6.90 0.42 12.50
C ALA A 189 -6.42 -0.98 12.27
N THR A 190 -5.71 -1.06 11.19
CA THR A 190 -5.21 -2.25 10.58
C THR A 190 -3.86 -1.76 10.14
N HIS A 191 -2.87 -2.10 10.95
CA HIS A 191 -1.54 -1.58 10.75
C HIS A 191 -0.79 -2.46 9.77
N PHE A 192 -0.33 -1.85 8.69
CA PHE A 192 0.65 -2.44 7.81
C PHE A 192 2.05 -2.08 8.27
N GLN A 193 2.84 -3.09 8.65
CA GLN A 193 4.28 -2.93 8.75
C GLN A 193 4.98 -4.16 8.17
N TYR A 194 5.66 -3.98 7.04
CA TYR A 194 6.87 -4.76 6.81
C TYR A 194 7.90 -4.29 7.83
N SER A 195 8.33 -5.22 8.69
CA SER A 195 9.42 -5.10 9.68
C SER A 195 9.06 -4.66 11.11
N SER A 196 8.46 -5.57 11.86
CA SER A 196 9.20 -5.98 13.07
C SER A 196 10.35 -6.90 12.60
N PRO A 197 11.58 -6.75 13.13
CA PRO A 197 12.69 -7.63 12.77
C PRO A 197 12.37 -9.13 12.92
N ASP A 198 11.37 -9.47 13.74
CA ASP A 198 11.03 -10.84 14.12
C ASP A 198 9.82 -11.44 13.36
N THR A 199 9.00 -10.60 12.70
CA THR A 199 7.86 -11.07 11.88
C THR A 199 7.81 -10.30 10.57
N LYS A 200 8.53 -10.79 9.57
CA LYS A 200 8.53 -10.29 8.19
C LYS A 200 7.24 -10.62 7.41
N VAL A 201 6.13 -10.90 8.11
CA VAL A 201 4.85 -11.32 7.52
C VAL A 201 3.88 -10.13 7.40
N PRO A 202 3.03 -10.06 6.37
CA PRO A 202 1.92 -9.10 6.33
C PRO A 202 0.94 -9.39 7.48
N LEU A 203 0.72 -8.40 8.34
CA LEU A 203 -0.18 -8.49 9.48
C LEU A 203 -1.37 -7.54 9.29
N ILE A 204 -2.55 -8.01 9.67
CA ILE A 204 -3.77 -7.21 9.80
C ILE A 204 -4.21 -7.30 11.27
N LEU A 205 -4.25 -6.16 11.95
CA LEU A 205 -4.68 -6.09 13.35
C LEU A 205 -6.18 -5.74 13.42
N VAL A 206 -6.96 -6.45 14.22
CA VAL A 206 -8.41 -6.20 14.35
C VAL A 206 -8.76 -5.97 15.81
N ASN A 207 -9.40 -4.85 16.11
CA ASN A 207 -10.00 -4.62 17.43
C ASN A 207 -11.42 -5.21 17.45
N LEU A 208 -11.66 -6.26 18.21
CA LEU A 208 -12.99 -6.88 18.34
C LEU A 208 -13.88 -6.12 19.33
N GLU A 209 -13.31 -5.33 20.24
CA GLU A 209 -14.04 -4.65 21.31
C GLU A 209 -15.07 -3.65 20.81
N ILE A 210 -14.73 -2.92 19.76
CA ILE A 210 -15.60 -1.92 19.11
C ILE A 210 -16.87 -2.53 18.48
N TYR A 211 -16.92 -3.86 18.37
CA TYR A 211 -18.04 -4.60 17.82
C TYR A 211 -18.84 -5.39 18.87
N LYS A 212 -18.45 -5.36 20.16
CA LYS A 212 -19.10 -6.15 21.24
C LYS A 212 -20.61 -5.92 21.41
N ASN A 213 -21.09 -4.71 21.09
CA ASN A 213 -22.50 -4.33 21.23
C ASN A 213 -23.29 -4.40 19.92
N ARG A 214 -22.69 -4.90 18.82
CA ARG A 214 -23.37 -5.02 17.53
C ARG A 214 -24.08 -6.36 17.41
N SER A 215 -25.12 -6.42 16.59
CA SER A 215 -25.70 -7.71 16.21
C SER A 215 -24.67 -8.57 15.49
N LYS A 216 -24.86 -9.89 15.49
CA LYS A 216 -23.95 -10.84 14.83
C LYS A 216 -23.76 -10.54 13.33
N ASP A 217 -24.84 -10.10 12.66
CA ASP A 217 -24.81 -9.79 11.23
C ASP A 217 -24.10 -8.45 10.97
N GLU A 218 -24.34 -7.42 11.80
CA GLU A 218 -23.60 -6.15 11.70
C GLU A 218 -22.12 -6.31 12.04
N PHE A 219 -21.80 -7.16 13.03
CA PHE A 219 -20.45 -7.55 13.39
C PHE A 219 -19.74 -8.16 12.18
N LYS A 220 -20.37 -9.18 11.58
CA LYS A 220 -19.81 -9.89 10.43
C LYS A 220 -19.59 -8.95 9.26
N ASN A 221 -20.62 -8.20 8.86
CA ASN A 221 -20.53 -7.30 7.71
C ASN A 221 -19.43 -6.25 7.86
N LYS A 222 -19.29 -5.62 9.03
CA LYS A 222 -18.26 -4.59 9.24
C LYS A 222 -16.85 -5.13 9.32
N ILE A 223 -16.66 -6.28 9.98
CA ILE A 223 -15.35 -6.92 10.04
C ILE A 223 -14.95 -7.38 8.64
N ASP A 224 -15.85 -8.02 7.91
CA ASP A 224 -15.57 -8.47 6.55
C ASP A 224 -15.22 -7.32 5.62
N SER A 225 -15.92 -6.19 5.73
CA SER A 225 -15.65 -5.03 4.89
C SER A 225 -14.31 -4.36 5.25
N THR A 226 -13.96 -4.27 6.54
CA THR A 226 -12.63 -3.84 7.02
C THR A 226 -11.53 -4.76 6.48
N ILE A 227 -11.74 -6.06 6.56
CA ILE A 227 -10.79 -7.07 6.07
C ILE A 227 -10.55 -6.89 4.57
N VAL A 228 -11.61 -6.67 3.80
CA VAL A 228 -11.52 -6.44 2.35
C VAL A 228 -10.75 -5.16 2.03
N HIS A 229 -11.00 -4.07 2.76
CA HIS A 229 -10.28 -2.81 2.61
C HIS A 229 -8.77 -3.00 2.79
N GLU A 230 -8.37 -3.73 3.82
CA GLU A 230 -6.97 -3.83 4.26
C GLU A 230 -6.19 -4.89 3.49
N GLU A 231 -6.85 -5.98 3.11
CA GLU A 231 -6.33 -6.93 2.14
C GLU A 231 -6.02 -6.21 0.81
N GLN A 232 -6.84 -5.24 0.40
CA GLN A 232 -6.57 -4.47 -0.82
C GLN A 232 -5.28 -3.66 -0.72
N HIS A 233 -4.97 -3.05 0.44
CA HIS A 233 -3.69 -2.36 0.62
C HIS A 233 -2.50 -3.31 0.48
N ILE A 234 -2.61 -4.55 0.97
CA ILE A 234 -1.57 -5.57 0.81
C ILE A 234 -1.42 -6.00 -0.65
N ILE A 235 -2.53 -6.27 -1.33
CA ILE A 235 -2.54 -6.59 -2.76
C ILE A 235 -1.86 -5.48 -3.54
N ASN A 236 -2.24 -4.22 -3.29
CA ASN A 236 -1.66 -3.07 -3.96
C ASN A 236 -0.17 -3.01 -3.74
N ASN A 237 0.36 -3.30 -2.56
CA ASN A 237 1.80 -3.30 -2.34
C ASN A 237 2.54 -4.37 -3.17
N PHE A 238 1.93 -5.51 -3.48
CA PHE A 238 2.56 -6.49 -4.39
C PHE A 238 2.76 -5.93 -5.80
N PHE A 239 1.83 -5.12 -6.30
CA PHE A 239 1.83 -4.60 -7.68
C PHE A 239 2.38 -3.17 -7.80
N THR A 240 2.06 -2.27 -6.87
CA THR A 240 2.40 -0.83 -6.93
C THR A 240 3.84 -0.52 -6.51
N ASP A 241 4.46 -1.27 -5.58
CA ASP A 241 5.91 -1.18 -5.31
C ASP A 241 6.76 -1.64 -6.53
N ALA A 242 6.14 -2.34 -7.48
CA ALA A 242 6.75 -2.69 -8.75
C ALA A 242 6.49 -1.65 -9.86
N LEU A 243 5.36 -0.95 -9.82
CA LEU A 243 4.90 -0.04 -10.86
C LEU A 243 5.32 1.43 -10.67
N PHE A 244 5.32 1.93 -9.43
CA PHE A 244 5.30 3.39 -9.21
C PHE A 244 6.30 3.92 -8.18
N PHE A 245 6.84 3.07 -7.31
CA PHE A 245 7.68 3.53 -6.20
C PHE A 245 9.18 3.40 -6.49
N ASP A 246 9.73 4.45 -7.10
CA ASP A 246 11.09 4.86 -6.75
C ASP A 246 10.98 5.92 -5.64
N LYS A 247 11.10 5.48 -4.37
CA LYS A 247 11.07 6.37 -3.19
C LYS A 247 12.15 7.45 -3.27
N ASP A 248 13.20 7.26 -4.06
CA ASP A 248 14.24 8.26 -4.28
C ASP A 248 13.74 9.38 -5.20
N SER A 249 12.70 9.17 -6.01
CA SER A 249 12.20 10.16 -6.97
C SER A 249 11.66 11.44 -6.32
N ALA A 250 10.92 11.33 -5.21
CA ALA A 250 10.35 12.50 -4.52
C ALA A 250 11.44 13.35 -3.84
N ASP A 251 12.41 12.70 -3.18
CA ASP A 251 13.53 13.39 -2.54
C ASP A 251 14.52 13.92 -3.60
N ARG A 252 14.71 13.24 -4.74
CA ARG A 252 15.47 13.74 -5.91
C ARG A 252 14.80 14.93 -6.58
N GLY A 253 13.47 14.99 -6.62
CA GLY A 253 12.74 16.13 -7.19
C GLY A 253 13.00 17.42 -6.43
N LEU A 254 12.94 17.38 -5.09
CA LEU A 254 13.31 18.53 -4.26
C LEU A 254 14.80 18.85 -4.40
N ARG A 255 15.67 17.84 -4.38
CA ARG A 255 17.11 18.03 -4.62
C ARG A 255 17.40 18.64 -5.99
N ALA A 256 16.67 18.30 -7.05
CA ALA A 256 16.86 18.89 -8.36
C ALA A 256 16.46 20.38 -8.38
N VAL A 257 15.34 20.76 -7.74
CA VAL A 257 14.96 22.17 -7.57
C VAL A 257 16.02 22.92 -6.76
N VAL A 258 16.56 22.27 -5.73
CA VAL A 258 17.61 22.80 -4.87
C VAL A 258 18.94 22.91 -5.62
N ASP A 259 19.39 21.90 -6.36
CA ASP A 259 20.65 21.87 -7.11
C ASP A 259 20.63 22.86 -8.27
N LYS A 260 19.47 23.06 -8.90
CA LYS A 260 19.27 24.08 -9.93
C LYS A 260 19.38 25.50 -9.35
N LYS A 261 18.95 25.71 -8.10
CA LYS A 261 18.93 27.03 -7.44
C LYS A 261 20.13 27.32 -6.50
N LEU A 262 20.81 26.29 -6.00
CA LEU A 262 21.98 26.36 -5.10
C LEU A 262 23.32 26.35 -5.85
N LYS A 263 23.33 26.46 -7.19
CA LYS A 263 24.46 27.11 -7.86
C LYS A 263 24.49 28.56 -7.37
N LYS A 264 25.26 28.72 -6.29
CA LYS A 264 25.18 29.65 -5.17
C LYS A 264 25.36 31.14 -5.51
N GLU A 265 25.38 31.49 -6.79
CA GLU A 265 25.75 32.83 -7.27
C GLU A 265 24.57 33.57 -7.92
N GLU A 266 23.47 32.89 -8.28
CA GLU A 266 22.40 33.50 -9.10
C GLU A 266 21.17 34.01 -8.33
N LEU A 267 20.89 33.48 -7.13
CA LEU A 267 19.75 33.92 -6.30
C LEU A 267 19.92 35.32 -5.71
N ASN A 268 21.15 35.84 -5.66
CA ASN A 268 21.42 37.14 -5.03
C ASN A 268 21.42 38.32 -6.00
N GLU A 269 21.50 38.11 -7.32
CA GLU A 269 21.65 39.24 -8.26
C GLU A 269 20.81 39.21 -9.54
N LYS A 270 20.08 38.12 -9.89
CA LYS A 270 19.38 38.12 -11.20
C LYS A 270 18.10 37.30 -11.40
N PHE A 271 17.76 36.36 -10.53
CA PHE A 271 16.55 35.54 -10.71
C PHE A 271 15.48 35.93 -9.70
N GLY A 272 14.36 36.46 -10.20
CA GLY A 272 13.26 36.92 -9.36
C GLY A 272 12.53 35.77 -8.66
N LEU A 273 11.67 36.14 -7.70
CA LEU A 273 10.68 35.27 -7.05
C LEU A 273 9.81 34.48 -8.05
N GLU A 274 9.67 34.94 -9.30
CA GLU A 274 8.82 34.35 -10.33
C GLU A 274 9.40 33.08 -10.95
N ASP A 275 10.70 33.05 -11.32
CA ASP A 275 11.33 31.85 -11.88
C ASP A 275 11.37 30.70 -10.85
N ALA A 276 11.46 31.06 -9.57
CA ALA A 276 11.40 30.10 -8.50
C ALA A 276 10.03 29.41 -8.38
N ARG A 277 8.95 30.09 -8.75
CA ARG A 277 7.57 29.59 -8.62
C ARG A 277 7.24 28.51 -9.63
N GLU A 278 7.75 28.59 -10.86
CA GLU A 278 7.51 27.55 -11.88
C GLU A 278 8.11 26.20 -11.44
N ASP A 279 9.37 26.20 -10.98
CA ASP A 279 10.03 25.00 -10.47
C ASP A 279 9.35 24.45 -9.20
N LEU A 280 8.85 25.33 -8.33
CA LEU A 280 8.10 24.93 -7.13
C LEU A 280 6.71 24.38 -7.50
N ALA A 281 6.08 24.88 -8.56
CA ALA A 281 4.81 24.37 -9.07
C ALA A 281 5.00 22.97 -9.68
N ASP A 282 6.06 22.76 -10.47
CA ASP A 282 6.42 21.41 -10.97
C ASP A 282 6.72 20.43 -9.83
N TYR A 283 7.41 20.89 -8.78
CA TYR A 283 7.61 20.08 -7.57
C TYR A 283 6.29 19.76 -6.86
N ALA A 284 5.39 20.74 -6.72
CA ALA A 284 4.06 20.54 -6.14
C ALA A 284 3.24 19.54 -6.95
N GLU A 285 3.32 19.58 -8.28
CA GLU A 285 2.65 18.64 -9.19
C GLU A 285 3.20 17.21 -9.02
N LYS A 286 4.52 17.04 -8.86
CA LYS A 286 5.13 15.74 -8.57
C LYS A 286 4.70 15.19 -7.21
N LEU A 287 4.66 16.04 -6.18
CA LEU A 287 4.13 15.69 -4.87
C LEU A 287 2.65 15.29 -4.95
N LYS A 288 1.85 16.03 -5.73
CA LYS A 288 0.44 15.73 -6.00
C LYS A 288 0.28 14.34 -6.59
N LYS A 289 1.00 14.02 -7.66
CA LYS A 289 0.97 12.68 -8.28
C LYS A 289 1.37 11.59 -7.29
N PHE A 290 2.41 11.81 -6.49
CA PHE A 290 2.82 10.85 -5.47
C PHE A 290 1.71 10.58 -4.43
N PHE A 291 1.03 11.61 -3.94
CA PHE A 291 -0.07 11.42 -3.00
C PHE A 291 -1.36 10.93 -3.65
N LEU A 292 -1.60 11.21 -4.93
CA LEU A 292 -2.71 10.63 -5.69
C LEU A 292 -2.60 9.12 -5.82
N LEU A 293 -1.38 8.56 -5.86
CA LEU A 293 -1.20 7.09 -5.82
C LEU A 293 -1.60 6.50 -4.46
N ASN A 294 -1.35 7.20 -3.35
CA ASN A 294 -1.86 6.77 -2.05
C ASN A 294 -3.39 6.87 -2.00
N ALA A 295 -3.94 7.98 -2.50
CA ALA A 295 -5.38 8.18 -2.61
C ALA A 295 -6.05 7.11 -3.50
N GLN A 296 -5.37 6.66 -4.57
CA GLN A 296 -5.81 5.56 -5.41
C GLN A 296 -6.11 4.31 -4.60
N ASN A 297 -5.15 3.91 -3.76
CA ASN A 297 -5.27 2.73 -2.91
C ASN A 297 -6.49 2.85 -1.99
N GLU A 298 -6.68 4.01 -1.37
CA GLU A 298 -7.86 4.27 -0.54
C GLU A 298 -9.17 4.26 -1.34
N ILE A 299 -9.22 4.87 -2.53
CA ILE A 299 -10.43 4.87 -3.37
C ILE A 299 -10.82 3.43 -3.70
N ILE A 300 -9.87 2.62 -4.17
CA ILE A 300 -10.14 1.22 -4.54
C ILE A 300 -10.53 0.38 -3.30
N ALA A 301 -9.85 0.57 -2.18
CA ALA A 301 -10.14 -0.13 -0.93
C ALA A 301 -11.54 0.21 -0.40
N TYR A 302 -11.89 1.50 -0.33
CA TYR A 302 -13.22 1.94 0.08
C TYR A 302 -14.33 1.57 -0.91
N LEU A 303 -14.02 1.54 -2.21
CA LEU A 303 -14.97 1.07 -3.21
C LEU A 303 -15.31 -0.42 -2.99
N LYS A 304 -14.30 -1.26 -2.72
CA LYS A 304 -14.47 -2.69 -2.38
C LYS A 304 -15.18 -2.92 -1.05
N ASP A 305 -14.99 -2.01 -0.10
CA ASP A 305 -15.68 -1.93 1.19
C ASP A 305 -17.18 -1.52 1.04
N GLY A 306 -17.61 -1.12 -0.16
CA GLY A 306 -18.98 -0.67 -0.41
C GLY A 306 -19.28 0.73 0.15
N CYS A 307 -18.24 1.52 0.42
CA CYS A 307 -18.38 2.89 0.87
C CYS A 307 -18.99 3.76 -0.24
N ALA A 308 -19.90 4.67 0.13
CA ALA A 308 -20.51 5.58 -0.82
C ALA A 308 -19.47 6.54 -1.42
N LEU A 309 -19.45 6.65 -2.75
CA LEU A 309 -18.50 7.48 -3.51
C LEU A 309 -18.32 8.92 -2.97
N PRO A 310 -19.39 9.69 -2.65
CA PRO A 310 -19.21 11.03 -2.07
C PRO A 310 -18.46 11.03 -0.74
N LYS A 311 -18.69 10.02 0.10
CA LYS A 311 -18.01 9.88 1.39
C LYS A 311 -16.52 9.58 1.21
N ILE A 312 -16.14 8.80 0.19
CA ILE A 312 -14.73 8.55 -0.16
C ILE A 312 -14.05 9.87 -0.53
N ALA A 313 -14.70 10.68 -1.38
CA ALA A 313 -14.18 11.98 -1.78
C ALA A 313 -13.97 12.92 -0.57
N ASP A 314 -14.95 12.99 0.32
CA ASP A 314 -14.88 13.84 1.52
C ASP A 314 -13.73 13.43 2.45
N LEU A 315 -13.58 12.12 2.70
CA LEU A 315 -12.48 11.58 3.53
C LEU A 315 -11.11 11.95 2.98
N LEU A 316 -10.91 11.86 1.66
CA LEU A 316 -9.62 12.10 1.01
C LEU A 316 -9.29 13.59 0.87
N LYS A 317 -10.30 14.48 0.87
CA LYS A 317 -10.11 15.93 0.75
C LYS A 317 -10.04 16.67 2.08
N GLN A 318 -10.36 16.01 3.20
CA GLN A 318 -10.37 16.65 4.51
C GLN A 318 -8.96 17.09 4.95
N LYS A 319 -8.74 18.40 5.08
CA LYS A 319 -7.44 18.97 5.48
C LYS A 319 -6.99 18.61 6.89
N ASP A 320 -7.93 18.44 7.81
CA ASP A 320 -7.61 17.99 9.18
C ASP A 320 -7.85 16.49 9.37
N GLY A 321 -8.06 15.76 8.27
CA GLY A 321 -8.36 14.34 8.26
C GLY A 321 -7.12 13.46 8.24
N PHE A 322 -7.34 12.16 8.50
CA PHE A 322 -6.27 11.15 8.45
C PHE A 322 -5.57 11.09 7.10
N TYR A 323 -6.27 11.37 6.00
CA TYR A 323 -5.74 11.29 4.63
C TYR A 323 -5.15 12.61 4.12
N ASN A 324 -4.91 13.60 5.00
CA ASN A 324 -4.12 14.76 4.61
C ASN A 324 -2.63 14.39 4.44
N TYR A 325 -2.30 13.76 3.31
CA TYR A 325 -0.94 13.31 3.02
C TYR A 325 0.08 14.46 3.00
N PHE A 326 -0.31 15.65 2.54
CA PHE A 326 0.55 16.82 2.59
C PHE A 326 0.81 17.26 4.03
N GLY A 327 -0.25 17.40 4.84
CA GLY A 327 -0.16 17.74 6.25
C GLY A 327 0.73 16.78 7.04
N GLN A 328 0.59 15.46 6.82
CA GLN A 328 1.44 14.44 7.43
C GLN A 328 2.94 14.60 7.11
N LYS A 329 3.27 15.19 5.95
CA LYS A 329 4.66 15.42 5.52
C LYS A 329 5.13 16.85 5.74
N ARG A 330 4.24 17.77 6.12
CA ARG A 330 4.52 19.21 6.19
C ARG A 330 5.73 19.53 7.05
N ASP A 331 5.86 18.91 8.23
CA ASP A 331 7.01 19.16 9.11
C ASP A 331 8.34 18.68 8.52
N LYS A 332 8.34 17.53 7.83
CA LYS A 332 9.52 17.03 7.11
C LYS A 332 9.87 17.99 5.97
N LEU A 333 8.87 18.44 5.22
CA LEU A 333 9.05 19.41 4.14
C LEU A 333 9.56 20.74 4.68
N ALA A 334 9.01 21.27 5.77
CA ALA A 334 9.45 22.50 6.41
C ALA A 334 10.93 22.42 6.84
N LYS A 335 11.35 21.31 7.45
CA LYS A 335 12.76 21.08 7.78
C LYS A 335 13.64 21.06 6.54
N ASN A 336 13.22 20.35 5.49
CA ASN A 336 13.95 20.29 4.22
C ASN A 336 14.04 21.68 3.56
N PHE A 337 12.93 22.42 3.48
CA PHE A 337 12.90 23.76 2.89
C PHE A 337 13.76 24.74 3.69
N LYS A 338 13.70 24.70 5.03
CA LYS A 338 14.56 25.54 5.89
C LYS A 338 16.04 25.27 5.67
N SER A 339 16.43 24.01 5.51
CA SER A 339 17.81 23.62 5.22
C SER A 339 18.31 24.13 3.88
N ASN A 340 17.43 24.28 2.88
CA ASN A 340 17.82 24.60 1.51
C ASN A 340 17.61 26.08 1.13
N PHE A 341 16.60 26.75 1.70
CA PHE A 341 16.17 28.09 1.31
C PHE A 341 16.24 29.12 2.45
N GLY A 342 16.69 28.72 3.65
CA GLY A 342 16.88 29.62 4.79
C GLY A 342 15.63 30.44 5.12
N ASN A 343 15.72 31.76 5.01
CA ASN A 343 14.65 32.69 5.38
C ASN A 343 13.44 32.65 4.44
N GLN A 344 13.59 32.18 3.19
CA GLN A 344 12.49 32.08 2.21
C GLN A 344 11.70 30.77 2.33
N ALA A 345 12.12 29.87 3.22
CA ALA A 345 11.58 28.51 3.31
C ALA A 345 10.08 28.45 3.57
N GLU A 346 9.54 29.29 4.46
CA GLU A 346 8.11 29.28 4.79
C GLU A 346 7.26 29.80 3.63
N GLU A 347 7.71 30.85 2.93
CA GLU A 347 7.01 31.38 1.75
C GLU A 347 6.93 30.33 0.64
N PHE A 348 8.05 29.65 0.34
CA PHE A 348 8.07 28.60 -0.67
C PHE A 348 7.26 27.38 -0.27
N LEU A 349 7.25 27.00 1.01
CA LEU A 349 6.42 25.90 1.50
C LEU A 349 4.93 26.22 1.34
N LEU A 350 4.51 27.44 1.71
CA LEU A 350 3.13 27.90 1.56
C LEU A 350 2.70 27.95 0.09
N PHE A 351 3.60 28.36 -0.81
CA PHE A 351 3.36 28.32 -2.25
C PHE A 351 3.13 26.88 -2.74
N VAL A 352 4.02 25.94 -2.39
CA VAL A 352 3.90 24.53 -2.75
C VAL A 352 2.62 23.90 -2.18
N GLU A 353 2.29 24.22 -0.93
CA GLU A 353 1.06 23.77 -0.27
C GLU A 353 -0.19 24.24 -1.04
N LYS A 354 -0.21 25.52 -1.44
CA LYS A 354 -1.30 26.09 -2.23
C LYS A 354 -1.42 25.40 -3.59
N GLU A 355 -0.32 25.28 -4.33
CA GLU A 355 -0.31 24.64 -5.65
C GLU A 355 -0.76 23.17 -5.57
N PHE A 356 -0.33 22.45 -4.53
CA PHE A 356 -0.77 21.09 -4.27
C PHE A 356 -2.30 20.99 -4.11
N TYR A 357 -2.89 21.78 -3.21
CA TYR A 357 -4.34 21.69 -2.94
C TYR A 357 -5.21 22.24 -4.07
N ASN A 358 -4.70 23.16 -4.90
CA ASN A 358 -5.43 23.68 -6.06
C ASN A 358 -5.83 22.58 -7.06
N GLY A 359 -4.96 21.57 -7.23
CA GLY A 359 -5.18 20.46 -8.15
C GLY A 359 -5.72 19.19 -7.47
N TYR A 360 -5.24 18.87 -6.26
CA TYR A 360 -5.48 17.57 -5.63
C TYR A 360 -6.99 17.25 -5.48
N GLY A 361 -7.78 18.18 -4.94
CA GLY A 361 -9.22 17.95 -4.74
C GLY A 361 -9.97 17.70 -6.05
N LYS A 362 -9.59 18.37 -7.13
CA LYS A 362 -10.21 18.20 -8.46
C LYS A 362 -9.92 16.83 -9.05
N GLU A 363 -8.70 16.32 -8.86
CA GLU A 363 -8.31 14.98 -9.31
C GLU A 363 -9.08 13.89 -8.55
N ILE A 364 -9.28 14.06 -7.24
CA ILE A 364 -10.12 13.17 -6.44
C ILE A 364 -11.57 13.20 -6.94
N ASP A 365 -12.15 14.38 -7.15
CA ASP A 365 -13.53 14.51 -7.64
C ASP A 365 -13.71 13.90 -9.04
N SER A 366 -12.72 14.11 -9.92
CA SER A 366 -12.67 13.49 -11.25
C SER A 366 -12.62 11.97 -11.15
N ALA A 367 -11.74 11.42 -10.31
CA ALA A 367 -11.60 9.99 -10.10
C ALA A 367 -12.90 9.34 -9.62
N ILE A 368 -13.55 9.97 -8.63
CA ILE A 368 -14.83 9.52 -8.07
C ILE A 368 -15.94 9.59 -9.12
N GLY A 369 -16.00 10.65 -9.93
CA GLY A 369 -16.96 10.77 -11.03
C GLY A 369 -16.76 9.70 -12.12
N TRP A 370 -15.52 9.28 -12.38
CA TRP A 370 -15.26 8.15 -13.28
C TRP A 370 -15.71 6.82 -12.68
N CYS A 371 -15.46 6.57 -11.39
CA CYS A 371 -16.01 5.40 -10.71
C CYS A 371 -17.53 5.35 -10.79
N GLU A 372 -18.22 6.48 -10.56
CA GLU A 372 -19.69 6.58 -10.66
C GLU A 372 -20.20 6.19 -12.05
N LYS A 373 -19.59 6.74 -13.11
CA LYS A 373 -19.96 6.40 -14.50
C LYS A 373 -19.73 4.92 -14.80
N LEU A 374 -18.63 4.34 -14.33
CA LEU A 374 -18.32 2.94 -14.56
C LEU A 374 -19.26 2.01 -13.81
N MET A 375 -19.69 2.37 -12.58
CA MET A 375 -20.63 1.57 -11.79
C MET A 375 -22.00 1.38 -12.47
N ALA A 376 -22.35 2.22 -13.46
CA ALA A 376 -23.55 2.01 -14.27
C ALA A 376 -23.48 0.78 -15.20
N LYS A 377 -22.27 0.27 -15.48
CA LYS A 377 -22.04 -0.81 -16.45
C LYS A 377 -21.15 -1.95 -15.94
N TYR A 378 -20.36 -1.72 -14.90
CA TYR A 378 -19.36 -2.65 -14.40
C TYR A 378 -19.53 -2.88 -12.90
N SER A 379 -19.20 -4.09 -12.45
CA SER A 379 -19.10 -4.42 -11.03
C SER A 379 -17.92 -3.72 -10.35
N VAL A 380 -17.99 -3.57 -9.04
CA VAL A 380 -16.88 -3.02 -8.22
C VAL A 380 -15.59 -3.81 -8.44
N GLN A 381 -15.67 -5.14 -8.54
CA GLN A 381 -14.51 -6.00 -8.80
C GLN A 381 -13.85 -5.71 -10.15
N GLU A 382 -14.64 -5.52 -11.21
CA GLU A 382 -14.13 -5.17 -12.54
C GLU A 382 -13.50 -3.77 -12.55
N ILE A 383 -14.15 -2.79 -11.92
CA ILE A 383 -13.63 -1.42 -11.81
C ILE A 383 -12.31 -1.43 -11.05
N ALA A 384 -12.29 -2.07 -9.88
CA ALA A 384 -11.12 -2.15 -9.05
C ALA A 384 -9.97 -2.85 -9.78
N GLY A 385 -10.20 -4.02 -10.38
CA GLY A 385 -9.15 -4.71 -11.13
C GLY A 385 -8.54 -3.85 -12.24
N ARG A 386 -9.37 -3.08 -12.96
CA ARG A 386 -8.92 -2.23 -14.08
C ARG A 386 -8.22 -0.94 -13.65
N LEU A 387 -8.67 -0.31 -12.58
CA LEU A 387 -8.14 0.97 -12.14
C LEU A 387 -7.00 0.84 -11.11
N ASN A 388 -6.84 -0.32 -10.46
CA ASN A 388 -5.84 -0.51 -9.41
C ASN A 388 -4.39 -0.33 -9.90
N VAL A 389 -4.13 -0.67 -11.16
CA VAL A 389 -2.82 -0.55 -11.79
C VAL A 389 -2.68 0.72 -12.64
N VAL A 390 -3.74 1.50 -12.81
CA VAL A 390 -3.73 2.76 -13.59
C VAL A 390 -3.57 3.94 -12.63
N PRO A 391 -2.60 4.86 -12.85
CA PRO A 391 -2.53 6.07 -12.05
C PRO A 391 -3.82 6.89 -12.09
N VAL A 392 -4.24 7.45 -10.95
CA VAL A 392 -5.51 8.21 -10.82
C VAL A 392 -5.68 9.29 -11.90
N TRP A 393 -4.63 10.03 -12.25
CA TRP A 393 -4.69 11.09 -13.28
C TRP A 393 -4.88 10.55 -14.72
N LYS A 394 -4.79 9.24 -14.93
CA LYS A 394 -5.08 8.55 -16.19
C LYS A 394 -6.42 7.79 -16.17
N TRP A 395 -7.17 7.84 -15.07
CA TRP A 395 -8.44 7.10 -14.96
C TRP A 395 -9.48 7.52 -15.97
N GLY A 396 -9.50 8.78 -16.40
CA GLY A 396 -10.44 9.24 -17.43
C GLY A 396 -10.24 8.50 -18.76
N GLU A 397 -9.00 8.41 -19.23
CA GLU A 397 -8.66 7.67 -20.45
C GLU A 397 -9.01 6.18 -20.31
N ALA A 398 -8.67 5.56 -19.18
CA ALA A 398 -8.98 4.16 -18.91
C ALA A 398 -10.50 3.92 -18.86
N ALA A 399 -11.26 4.79 -18.19
CA ALA A 399 -12.70 4.69 -18.08
C ALA A 399 -13.41 4.89 -19.43
N GLU A 400 -12.94 5.82 -20.26
CA GLU A 400 -13.47 6.03 -21.61
C GLU A 400 -13.23 4.81 -22.51
N LYS A 401 -12.03 4.23 -22.46
CA LYS A 401 -11.73 2.96 -23.14
C LYS A 401 -12.65 1.84 -22.69
N MET A 402 -12.84 1.68 -21.37
CA MET A 402 -13.79 0.69 -20.84
C MET A 402 -15.20 0.92 -21.37
N LEU A 403 -15.71 2.14 -21.25
CA LEU A 403 -17.08 2.49 -21.65
C LEU A 403 -17.35 2.35 -23.16
N SER A 404 -16.31 2.43 -24.00
CA SER A 404 -16.37 2.32 -25.47
C SER A 404 -16.07 0.93 -26.03
N ALA A 405 -15.47 0.02 -25.25
CA ALA A 405 -15.11 -1.34 -25.66
C ALA A 405 -16.32 -2.31 -25.81
N ARG A 406 -17.52 -1.80 -26.12
CA ARG A 406 -18.72 -2.59 -26.36
C ARG A 406 -19.52 -2.10 -27.55
#